data_AF-A0A0A0JS86-F1
#
_entry.id   AF-A0A0A0JS86-F1
#
_cell.length_a   1.000
_cell.length_b   1.000
_cell.length_c   1.000
_cell.angle_alpha   90.00
_cell.angle_beta   90.00
_cell.angle_gamma   90.00
#
_symmetry.space_group_name_H-M   'P 1'
#
loop_
_entity.id
_entity.type
_entity.pdbx_description
1 polymer ?
#
loop_
_entity_poly.entity_id
_entity_poly.type
_entity_poly.pdbx_seq_one_letter_code
_entity_poly.pdbx_strand_id
1 'polypeptide(L)'
;MVLLLVGLTCFSVADWKSYPFAALGTTFAASVAGLVALMVNETFDQRRRREEAEVVRAQRESVRLQREASYSRLLEHMVRAFDQSQKVGEEAAVRASVAVWGSRTLVQRIAQWHATTHRIMTLSDGRIPLEDRLPLQLLVGEIAHLARTDLGLDSPDEPSAGELAGSIFSDYASAGPEATPEASDR
;
A
#
# COMPACT_ATOMS: atom_id res chain seq x y z
N MET A 1 42.66 -8.39 0.03
CA MET A 1 43.91 -8.70 -0.71
C MET A 1 44.74 -9.63 0.16
N VAL A 2 44.69 -10.94 -0.07
CA VAL A 2 45.69 -11.92 0.42
C VAL A 2 45.86 -12.96 -0.67
N LEU A 3 47.12 -13.19 -1.02
CA LEU A 3 47.66 -14.02 -2.08
C LEU A 3 48.43 -15.15 -1.38
N LEU A 4 48.32 -16.40 -1.86
CA LEU A 4 49.28 -17.53 -1.81
C LEU A 4 48.47 -18.84 -1.96
N LEU A 5 48.48 -19.61 -3.07
CA LEU A 5 49.57 -20.21 -3.85
C LEU A 5 50.17 -21.45 -3.17
N VAL A 6 49.67 -22.62 -3.58
CA VAL A 6 50.34 -23.93 -3.66
C VAL A 6 49.69 -24.61 -4.88
N GLY A 7 50.33 -24.96 -5.99
CA GLY A 7 51.74 -25.21 -6.26
C GLY A 7 51.90 -26.68 -6.66
N LEU A 8 52.35 -26.93 -7.91
CA LEU A 8 52.93 -28.18 -8.45
C LEU A 8 51.93 -29.34 -8.78
N THR A 9 52.03 -30.10 -9.88
CA THR A 9 53.20 -30.45 -10.72
C THR A 9 52.84 -30.77 -12.18
N CYS A 10 53.83 -30.50 -13.02
CA CYS A 10 54.01 -30.86 -14.42
C CYS A 10 53.75 -32.34 -14.77
N PHE A 11 53.16 -32.52 -15.96
CA PHE A 11 53.71 -33.26 -17.10
C PHE A 11 55.01 -34.05 -16.82
N SER A 12 54.89 -35.37 -16.67
CA SER A 12 55.62 -36.42 -17.42
C SER A 12 55.79 -37.68 -16.57
N VAL A 13 54.92 -38.68 -16.80
CA VAL A 13 55.33 -40.10 -16.85
C VAL A 13 54.48 -40.75 -17.94
N ALA A 14 55.08 -40.94 -19.11
CA ALA A 14 54.69 -42.05 -19.96
C ALA A 14 55.06 -43.33 -19.19
N ASP A 15 54.11 -44.26 -19.04
CA ASP A 15 54.10 -45.49 -19.82
C ASP A 15 53.19 -46.55 -19.13
N TRP A 16 52.61 -47.43 -19.95
CA TRP A 16 52.12 -48.80 -19.71
C TRP A 16 51.80 -49.36 -18.30
N LYS A 17 50.50 -49.53 -18.00
CA LYS A 17 49.85 -50.86 -17.82
C LYS A 17 48.34 -50.73 -17.57
N SER A 18 47.59 -51.04 -18.63
CA SER A 18 46.28 -51.69 -18.68
C SER A 18 45.45 -51.80 -17.40
N TYR A 19 44.39 -50.98 -17.29
CA TYR A 19 43.07 -51.43 -16.86
C TYR A 19 41.97 -50.63 -17.58
N PRO A 20 41.03 -51.26 -18.31
CA PRO A 20 39.93 -50.56 -18.99
C PRO A 20 38.85 -50.00 -18.04
N PHE A 21 39.03 -50.14 -16.72
CA PHE A 21 38.04 -49.73 -15.72
C PHE A 21 38.06 -48.23 -15.38
N ALA A 22 39.18 -47.54 -15.61
CA ALA A 22 39.31 -46.11 -15.28
C ALA A 22 38.51 -45.19 -16.22
N ALA A 23 38.35 -45.58 -17.50
CA ALA A 23 37.57 -44.82 -18.49
C ALA A 23 36.04 -45.00 -18.32
N LEU A 24 35.61 -46.15 -17.79
CA LEU A 24 34.22 -46.37 -17.36
C LEU A 24 33.91 -45.57 -16.09
N GLY A 25 34.86 -45.50 -15.14
CA GLY A 25 34.70 -44.68 -13.93
C GLY A 25 34.59 -43.19 -14.19
N THR A 26 35.33 -42.63 -15.16
CA THR A 26 35.28 -41.19 -15.49
C THR A 26 34.03 -40.80 -16.29
N THR A 27 33.52 -41.66 -17.17
CA THR A 27 32.25 -41.44 -17.87
C THR A 27 31.03 -41.60 -16.96
N PHE A 28 31.07 -42.55 -16.02
CA PHE A 28 30.05 -42.69 -14.98
C PHE A 28 30.10 -41.54 -13.96
N ALA A 29 31.30 -41.11 -13.55
CA ALA A 29 31.45 -39.94 -12.68
C ALA A 29 31.02 -38.63 -13.36
N ALA A 30 31.28 -38.45 -14.67
CA ALA A 30 30.82 -37.29 -15.43
C ALA A 30 29.30 -37.25 -15.62
N SER A 31 28.66 -38.41 -15.82
CA SER A 31 27.19 -38.49 -15.92
C SER A 31 26.51 -38.28 -14.57
N VAL A 32 27.09 -38.79 -13.47
CA VAL A 32 26.62 -38.50 -12.11
C VAL A 32 26.85 -37.04 -11.73
N ALA A 33 28.00 -36.45 -12.06
CA ALA A 33 28.27 -35.03 -11.84
C ALA A 33 27.34 -34.13 -12.68
N GLY A 34 27.02 -34.52 -13.91
CA GLY A 34 26.03 -33.84 -14.76
C GLY A 34 24.62 -33.90 -14.17
N LEU A 35 24.20 -35.06 -13.63
CA LEU A 35 22.91 -35.22 -12.93
C LEU A 35 22.84 -34.41 -11.63
N VAL A 36 23.93 -34.40 -10.84
CA VAL A 36 24.02 -33.58 -9.63
C VAL A 36 24.01 -32.09 -9.99
N ALA A 37 24.73 -31.68 -11.04
CA ALA A 37 24.70 -30.29 -11.52
C ALA A 37 23.30 -29.87 -12.00
N LEU A 38 22.56 -30.76 -12.69
CA LEU A 38 21.18 -30.50 -13.12
C LEU A 38 20.22 -30.43 -11.93
N MET A 39 20.31 -31.34 -10.95
CA MET A 39 19.49 -31.28 -9.73
C MET A 39 19.81 -30.05 -8.86
N VAL A 40 21.08 -29.67 -8.77
CA VAL A 40 21.50 -28.44 -8.09
C VAL A 40 20.95 -27.22 -8.83
N ASN A 41 20.98 -27.21 -10.16
CA ASN A 41 20.41 -26.12 -10.96
C ASN A 41 18.89 -26.02 -10.82
N GLU A 42 18.16 -27.15 -10.84
CA GLU A 42 16.70 -27.17 -10.61
C GLU A 42 16.33 -26.69 -9.20
N THR A 43 17.14 -27.02 -8.18
CA THR A 43 16.91 -26.55 -6.82
C THR A 43 17.22 -25.07 -6.63
N PHE A 44 18.19 -24.51 -7.36
CA PHE A 44 18.43 -23.05 -7.41
C PHE A 44 17.31 -22.31 -8.16
N ASP A 45 16.86 -22.82 -9.30
CA ASP A 45 15.74 -22.21 -10.05
C ASP A 45 14.43 -22.25 -9.25
N GLN A 46 14.17 -23.33 -8.51
CA GLN A 46 13.01 -23.40 -7.61
C GLN A 46 13.11 -22.41 -6.44
N ARG A 47 14.31 -22.20 -5.86
CA ARG A 47 14.53 -21.20 -4.82
C ARG A 47 14.33 -19.79 -5.37
N ARG A 48 14.91 -19.48 -6.52
CA ARG A 48 14.76 -18.20 -7.20
C ARG A 48 13.31 -17.87 -7.52
N ARG A 49 12.53 -18.84 -8.01
CA ARG A 49 11.08 -18.65 -8.25
C ARG A 49 10.28 -18.42 -6.97
N ARG A 50 10.66 -19.07 -5.86
CA ARG A 50 10.03 -18.83 -4.55
C ARG A 50 10.38 -17.45 -4.01
N GLU A 51 11.64 -17.06 -4.08
CA GLU A 51 12.12 -15.73 -3.70
C GLU A 51 11.44 -14.64 -4.54
N GLU A 52 11.35 -14.82 -5.87
CA GLU A 52 10.62 -13.91 -6.76
C GLU A 52 9.13 -13.83 -6.41
N ALA A 53 8.48 -14.96 -6.09
CA ALA A 53 7.09 -14.97 -5.66
C ALA A 53 6.88 -14.27 -4.30
N GLU A 54 7.81 -14.44 -3.37
CA GLU A 54 7.82 -13.75 -2.06
C GLU A 54 8.04 -12.25 -2.22
N VAL A 55 8.99 -11.83 -3.06
CA VAL A 55 9.24 -10.42 -3.38
C VAL A 55 8.01 -9.79 -4.04
N VAL A 56 7.37 -10.46 -4.99
CA VAL A 56 6.14 -9.97 -5.63
C VAL A 56 4.98 -9.85 -4.61
N ARG A 57 4.86 -10.81 -3.68
CA ARG A 57 3.86 -10.73 -2.60
C ARG A 57 4.14 -9.55 -1.67
N ALA A 58 5.39 -9.39 -1.21
CA ALA A 58 5.80 -8.27 -0.37
C ALA A 58 5.63 -6.92 -1.09
N GLN A 59 5.88 -6.87 -2.39
CA GLN A 59 5.65 -5.68 -3.20
C GLN A 59 4.16 -5.34 -3.30
N ARG A 60 3.29 -6.34 -3.53
CA ARG A 60 1.83 -6.13 -3.55
C ARG A 60 1.30 -5.64 -2.21
N GLU A 61 1.80 -6.22 -1.12
CA GLU A 61 1.41 -5.82 0.23
C GLU A 61 1.89 -4.40 0.56
N SER A 62 3.13 -4.04 0.20
CA SER A 62 3.63 -2.68 0.41
C SER A 62 2.85 -1.64 -0.40
N VAL A 63 2.46 -1.95 -1.64
CA VAL A 63 1.58 -1.08 -2.44
C VAL A 63 0.20 -0.92 -1.79
N ARG A 64 -0.39 -2.02 -1.27
CA ARG A 64 -1.67 -1.96 -0.55
C ARG A 64 -1.59 -1.04 0.67
N LEU A 65 -0.55 -1.20 1.49
CA LEU A 65 -0.33 -0.38 2.69
C LEU A 65 -0.11 1.10 2.35
N GLN A 66 0.62 1.41 1.27
CA GLN A 66 0.80 2.79 0.80
C GLN A 66 -0.52 3.42 0.35
N ARG A 67 -1.37 2.65 -0.34
CA ARG A 67 -2.69 3.09 -0.78
C ARG A 67 -3.62 3.35 0.41
N GLU A 68 -3.64 2.42 1.37
CA GLU A 68 -4.39 2.56 2.62
C GLU A 68 -3.95 3.81 3.41
N ALA A 69 -2.65 4.01 3.57
CA ALA A 69 -2.10 5.20 4.24
C ALA A 69 -2.48 6.50 3.52
N SER A 70 -2.54 6.48 2.18
CA SER A 70 -2.95 7.64 1.39
C SER A 70 -4.42 7.99 1.60
N TYR A 71 -5.31 7.00 1.65
CA TYR A 71 -6.73 7.22 1.93
C TYR A 71 -7.00 7.61 3.37
N SER A 72 -6.29 7.03 4.33
CA SER A 72 -6.38 7.41 5.74
C SER A 72 -6.01 8.89 5.93
N ARG A 73 -4.89 9.33 5.32
CA ARG A 73 -4.48 10.74 5.34
C ARG A 73 -5.50 11.66 4.68
N LEU A 74 -6.13 11.23 3.58
CA LEU A 74 -7.20 11.98 2.94
C LEU A 74 -8.39 12.20 3.89
N LEU A 75 -8.88 11.14 4.54
CA LEU A 75 -10.02 11.23 5.45
C LEU A 75 -9.69 12.08 6.68
N GLU A 76 -8.51 11.94 7.25
CA GLU A 76 -8.03 12.80 8.35
C GLU A 76 -7.99 14.27 7.92
N HIS A 77 -7.48 14.55 6.72
CA HIS A 77 -7.46 15.89 6.14
C HIS A 77 -8.89 16.45 5.95
N MET A 78 -9.83 15.63 5.48
CA MET A 78 -11.23 16.05 5.29
C MET A 78 -11.93 16.41 6.60
N VAL A 79 -11.74 15.60 7.64
CA VAL A 79 -12.33 15.85 8.96
C VAL A 79 -11.75 17.12 9.59
N ARG A 80 -10.47 17.39 9.37
CA ARG A 80 -9.78 18.60 9.88
C ARG A 80 -9.94 19.84 9.01
N ALA A 81 -10.55 19.76 7.84
CA ALA A 81 -10.61 20.89 6.90
C ALA A 81 -11.31 22.14 7.44
N PHE A 82 -12.15 21.99 8.47
CA PHE A 82 -12.85 23.09 9.13
C PHE A 82 -12.24 23.48 10.46
N ASP A 83 -11.25 22.72 10.93
CA ASP A 83 -10.42 23.11 12.05
C ASP A 83 -9.32 24.01 11.49
N GLN A 84 -9.26 25.28 11.91
CA GLN A 84 -8.35 26.31 11.36
C GLN A 84 -6.85 25.99 11.56
N SER A 85 -6.53 24.77 11.98
CA SER A 85 -5.21 24.22 12.25
C SER A 85 -4.50 23.66 11.01
N GLN A 86 -5.13 23.65 9.83
CA GLN A 86 -4.51 23.09 8.62
C GLN A 86 -3.30 23.89 8.13
N LYS A 87 -2.23 23.15 7.79
CA LYS A 87 -0.99 23.73 7.27
C LYS A 87 -1.11 23.99 5.76
N VAL A 88 -0.72 25.19 5.36
CA VAL A 88 -0.62 25.59 3.94
C VAL A 88 0.35 24.64 3.22
N GLY A 89 -0.15 23.92 2.20
CA GLY A 89 0.63 22.98 1.37
C GLY A 89 0.27 21.50 1.56
N GLU A 90 -0.44 21.14 2.62
CA GLU A 90 -0.82 19.75 2.90
C GLU A 90 -1.89 19.22 1.93
N GLU A 91 -2.80 20.09 1.48
CA GLU A 91 -3.88 19.75 0.55
C GLU A 91 -3.35 19.29 -0.83
N ALA A 92 -2.34 19.98 -1.38
CA ALA A 92 -1.77 19.61 -2.68
C ALA A 92 -1.10 18.22 -2.63
N ALA A 93 -0.42 17.91 -1.52
CA ALA A 93 0.22 16.62 -1.30
C ALA A 93 -0.82 15.49 -1.17
N VAL A 94 -1.91 15.73 -0.44
CA VAL A 94 -3.02 14.78 -0.29
C VAL A 94 -3.73 14.52 -1.62
N ARG A 95 -3.96 15.57 -2.42
CA ARG A 95 -4.58 15.42 -3.75
C ARG A 95 -3.69 14.64 -4.71
N ALA A 96 -2.39 14.92 -4.71
CA ALA A 96 -1.43 14.20 -5.54
C ALA A 96 -1.35 12.72 -5.15
N SER A 97 -1.32 12.39 -3.85
CA SER A 97 -1.27 10.99 -3.42
C SER A 97 -2.52 10.23 -3.84
N VAL A 98 -3.70 10.82 -3.72
CA VAL A 98 -4.95 10.14 -4.10
C VAL A 98 -5.12 10.03 -5.61
N ALA A 99 -4.66 11.01 -6.39
CA ALA A 99 -4.72 10.94 -7.85
C ALA A 99 -3.93 9.76 -8.45
N VAL A 100 -2.88 9.29 -7.75
CA VAL A 100 -2.08 8.14 -8.18
C VAL A 100 -2.83 6.81 -8.00
N TRP A 101 -3.66 6.71 -6.96
CA TRP A 101 -4.25 5.43 -6.55
C TRP A 101 -5.78 5.33 -6.70
N GLY A 102 -6.46 6.46 -6.72
CA GLY A 102 -7.92 6.54 -6.66
C GLY A 102 -8.58 6.13 -7.97
N SER A 103 -9.68 5.38 -7.86
CA SER A 103 -10.60 5.18 -8.97
C SER A 103 -11.18 6.52 -9.44
N ARG A 104 -11.62 6.55 -10.70
CA ARG A 104 -12.22 7.76 -11.29
C ARG A 104 -13.37 8.31 -10.46
N THR A 105 -14.23 7.43 -9.93
CA THR A 105 -15.38 7.79 -9.09
C THR A 105 -14.93 8.43 -7.77
N LEU A 106 -13.92 7.84 -7.12
CA LEU A 106 -13.33 8.40 -5.90
C LEU A 106 -12.76 9.80 -6.14
N VAL A 107 -11.97 9.97 -7.20
CA VAL A 107 -11.38 11.27 -7.58
C VAL A 107 -12.47 12.32 -7.86
N GLN A 108 -13.57 11.94 -8.53
CA GLN A 108 -14.70 12.84 -8.79
C GLN A 108 -15.40 13.27 -7.49
N ARG A 109 -15.63 12.35 -6.56
CA ARG A 109 -16.23 12.68 -5.25
C ARG A 109 -15.35 13.57 -4.40
N ILE A 110 -14.04 13.35 -4.43
CA ILE A 110 -13.07 14.24 -3.76
C ILE A 110 -13.11 15.64 -4.36
N ALA A 111 -13.16 15.76 -5.69
CA ALA A 111 -13.28 17.06 -6.35
C ALA A 111 -14.59 17.78 -5.97
N GLN A 112 -15.70 17.05 -5.87
CA GLN A 112 -16.98 17.57 -5.38
C GLN A 112 -16.88 18.07 -3.93
N TRP A 113 -16.18 17.32 -3.06
CA TRP A 113 -15.93 17.73 -1.69
C TRP A 113 -15.13 19.04 -1.65
N HIS A 114 -14.01 19.14 -2.37
CA HIS A 114 -13.21 20.38 -2.44
C HIS A 114 -14.01 21.58 -2.95
N ALA A 115 -14.86 21.39 -3.97
CA ALA A 115 -15.70 22.46 -4.48
C ALA A 115 -16.71 22.95 -3.42
N THR A 116 -17.24 22.01 -2.63
CA THR A 116 -18.20 22.30 -1.56
C THR A 116 -17.52 23.01 -0.39
N THR A 117 -16.36 22.52 0.06
CA THR A 117 -15.61 23.14 1.16
C THR A 117 -15.09 24.53 0.77
N HIS A 118 -14.57 24.70 -0.44
CA HIS A 118 -14.17 26.01 -0.95
C HIS A 118 -15.35 27.00 -0.99
N ARG A 119 -16.53 26.56 -1.44
CA ARG A 119 -17.75 27.38 -1.40
C ARG A 119 -18.09 27.82 0.04
N ILE A 120 -18.04 26.91 1.01
CA ILE A 120 -18.34 27.22 2.41
C ILE A 120 -17.29 28.18 3.00
N MET A 121 -16.01 27.94 2.75
CA MET A 121 -14.91 28.80 3.22
C MET A 121 -15.02 30.22 2.66
N THR A 122 -15.42 30.36 1.40
CA THR A 122 -15.55 31.66 0.73
C THR A 122 -16.83 32.43 1.06
N LEU A 123 -17.96 31.73 1.22
CA LEU A 123 -19.28 32.37 1.41
C LEU A 123 -19.71 32.47 2.87
N SER A 124 -19.18 31.64 3.76
CA SER A 124 -19.66 31.47 5.13
C SER A 124 -18.56 31.68 6.18
N ASP A 125 -17.46 32.33 5.81
CA ASP A 125 -16.33 32.65 6.69
C ASP A 125 -15.82 31.41 7.47
N GLY A 126 -15.78 30.27 6.77
CA GLY A 126 -15.35 28.98 7.31
C GLY A 126 -16.36 28.28 8.24
N ARG A 127 -17.53 28.87 8.53
CA ARG A 127 -18.60 28.20 9.29
C ARG A 127 -19.48 27.38 8.36
N ILE A 128 -19.73 26.12 8.72
CA ILE A 128 -20.60 25.23 7.95
C ILE A 128 -22.08 25.59 8.18
N PRO A 129 -22.83 26.01 7.15
CA PRO A 129 -24.28 26.23 7.24
C PRO A 129 -25.02 24.96 7.67
N LEU A 130 -26.12 25.09 8.42
CA LEU A 130 -26.85 23.94 8.96
C LEU A 130 -27.35 23.01 7.87
N GLU A 131 -27.84 23.58 6.77
CA GLU A 131 -28.30 22.90 5.57
C GLU A 131 -27.20 22.08 4.87
N ASP A 132 -25.94 22.47 5.03
CA ASP A 132 -24.79 21.84 4.38
C ASP A 132 -24.14 20.75 5.24
N ARG A 133 -24.44 20.67 6.54
CA ARG A 133 -23.79 19.72 7.47
C ARG A 133 -24.03 18.27 7.07
N LEU A 134 -25.28 17.85 6.96
CA LEU A 134 -25.63 16.46 6.63
C LEU A 134 -25.15 16.07 5.21
N PRO A 135 -25.39 16.88 4.15
CA PRO A 135 -24.84 16.58 2.82
C PRO A 135 -23.32 16.41 2.82
N LEU A 136 -22.59 17.25 3.57
CA LEU A 136 -21.14 17.18 3.65
C LEU A 136 -20.67 15.93 4.40
N GLN A 137 -21.33 15.56 5.49
CA GLN A 137 -21.05 14.33 6.24
C GLN A 137 -21.26 13.09 5.38
N LEU A 138 -22.39 13.02 4.66
CA LEU A 138 -22.70 11.93 3.73
C LEU A 138 -21.67 11.85 2.61
N LEU A 139 -21.24 12.99 2.06
CA LEU A 139 -20.20 13.03 1.02
C LEU A 139 -18.87 12.46 1.53
N VAL A 140 -18.47 12.75 2.76
CA VAL A 140 -17.27 12.15 3.38
C VAL A 140 -17.48 10.65 3.61
N GLY A 141 -18.67 10.23 4.03
CA GLY A 141 -19.02 8.80 4.14
C GLY A 141 -18.96 8.06 2.80
N GLU A 142 -19.43 8.67 1.72
CA GLU A 142 -19.31 8.12 0.36
C GLU A 142 -17.86 7.98 -0.08
N ILE A 143 -17.01 8.98 0.20
CA ILE A 143 -15.57 8.93 -0.10
C ILE A 143 -14.90 7.81 0.68
N ALA A 144 -15.23 7.65 1.97
CA ALA A 144 -14.72 6.57 2.80
C ALA A 144 -15.16 5.19 2.26
N HIS A 145 -16.43 5.05 1.87
CA HIS A 145 -16.94 3.82 1.26
C HIS A 145 -16.21 3.49 -0.04
N LEU A 146 -16.08 4.45 -0.95
CA LEU A 146 -15.36 4.27 -2.22
C LEU A 146 -13.88 3.91 -2.00
N ALA A 147 -13.23 4.50 -0.99
CA ALA A 147 -11.85 4.16 -0.64
C ALA A 147 -11.72 2.70 -0.16
N ARG A 148 -12.71 2.17 0.56
CA ARG A 148 -12.76 0.77 0.98
C ARG A 148 -12.93 -0.19 -0.21
N THR A 149 -13.86 0.12 -1.11
CA THR A 149 -14.05 -0.62 -2.37
C THR A 149 -12.77 -0.62 -3.21
N ASP A 150 -12.11 0.52 -3.31
CA ASP A 150 -10.83 0.66 -3.99
C ASP A 150 -9.73 -0.25 -3.38
N LEU A 151 -9.75 -0.45 -2.06
CA LEU A 151 -8.86 -1.36 -1.33
C LEU A 151 -9.27 -2.84 -1.41
N GLY A 152 -10.41 -3.15 -2.04
CA GLY A 152 -10.97 -4.50 -2.11
C GLY A 152 -11.45 -5.01 -0.76
N LEU A 153 -11.94 -4.12 0.11
CA LEU A 153 -12.49 -4.46 1.42
C LEU A 153 -13.99 -4.82 1.37
N ASP A 154 -14.58 -4.88 0.17
CA ASP A 154 -16.00 -5.15 -0.06
C ASP A 154 -16.43 -6.45 0.65
N SER A 155 -17.35 -6.33 1.61
CA SER A 155 -17.91 -7.46 2.35
C SER A 155 -19.42 -7.27 2.52
N PRO A 156 -20.21 -8.36 2.57
CA PRO A 156 -21.67 -8.26 2.70
C PRO A 156 -22.12 -7.59 4.00
N ASP A 157 -21.27 -7.56 5.04
CA ASP A 157 -21.52 -6.88 6.31
C ASP A 157 -20.87 -5.48 6.36
N GLU A 158 -20.53 -4.89 5.22
CA GLU A 158 -19.90 -3.58 5.20
C GLU A 158 -20.83 -2.45 5.61
N PRO A 159 -20.32 -1.47 6.38
CA PRO A 159 -21.08 -0.28 6.71
C PRO A 159 -21.34 0.54 5.45
N SER A 160 -22.59 0.93 5.30
CA SER A 160 -23.04 1.88 4.28
C SER A 160 -22.34 3.23 4.44
N ALA A 161 -22.35 4.05 3.38
CA ALA A 161 -21.84 5.43 3.42
C ALA A 161 -22.49 6.26 4.55
N GLY A 162 -23.77 6.02 4.85
CA GLY A 162 -24.48 6.68 5.94
C GLY A 162 -23.99 6.24 7.33
N GLU A 163 -23.75 4.94 7.53
CA GLU A 163 -23.19 4.41 8.79
C GLU A 163 -21.75 4.88 9.01
N LEU A 164 -20.95 4.93 7.94
CA LEU A 164 -19.61 5.50 7.97
C LEU A 164 -19.65 6.98 8.34
N ALA A 165 -20.52 7.77 7.71
CA ALA A 165 -20.70 9.18 8.07
C ALA A 165 -21.12 9.34 9.55
N GLY A 166 -22.07 8.54 10.01
CA GLY A 166 -22.51 8.52 11.41
C GLY A 166 -21.38 8.18 12.38
N SER A 167 -20.51 7.24 12.03
CA SER A 167 -19.35 6.86 12.85
C SER A 167 -18.28 7.95 12.91
N ILE A 168 -18.01 8.63 11.79
CA ILE A 168 -16.97 9.67 11.68
C ILE A 168 -17.39 10.95 12.40
N PHE A 169 -18.68 11.27 12.38
CA PHE A 169 -19.21 12.54 12.88
C PHE A 169 -20.14 12.37 14.10
N SER A 170 -20.08 11.25 14.82
CA SER A 170 -20.98 10.99 15.95
C SER A 170 -20.98 12.10 17.02
N ASP A 171 -19.84 12.76 17.23
CA ASP A 171 -19.68 13.90 18.14
C ASP A 171 -20.46 15.16 17.70
N TYR A 172 -20.70 15.34 16.40
CA TYR A 172 -21.49 16.45 15.86
C TYR A 172 -23.00 16.24 15.99
N ALA A 173 -23.47 14.99 16.06
CA ALA A 173 -24.88 14.66 16.24
C ALA A 173 -25.37 14.96 17.67
N SER A 174 -24.48 14.87 18.67
CA SER A 174 -24.75 15.27 20.05
C SER A 174 -24.77 16.79 20.28
N ALA A 175 -24.24 17.58 19.35
CA ALA A 175 -24.31 19.04 19.39
C ALA A 175 -25.62 19.53 18.74
N GLY A 176 -26.76 19.19 19.35
CA GLY A 176 -28.05 19.74 18.95
C GLY A 176 -28.11 21.27 19.07
N PRO A 177 -29.06 21.94 18.41
CA PRO A 177 -29.26 23.40 18.49
C PRO A 177 -29.65 23.92 19.90
N GLU A 178 -29.73 23.05 20.90
CA GLU A 178 -30.10 23.35 22.29
C GLU A 178 -28.92 23.72 23.19
N ALA A 179 -27.69 23.85 22.67
CA ALA A 179 -26.60 24.54 23.37
C ALA A 179 -26.88 26.07 23.38
N THR A 180 -27.98 26.44 24.01
CA THR A 180 -28.29 27.78 24.47
C THR A 180 -27.09 28.22 25.32
N PRO A 181 -26.42 29.34 25.01
CA PRO A 181 -25.48 29.89 25.96
C PRO A 181 -26.31 30.23 27.20
N GLU A 182 -26.09 29.51 28.30
CA GLU A 182 -26.52 30.01 29.60
C GLU A 182 -25.97 31.42 29.70
N ALA A 183 -26.90 32.38 29.78
CA ALA A 183 -26.61 33.74 30.15
C ALA A 183 -25.93 33.67 31.52
N SER A 184 -24.60 33.65 31.50
CA SER A 184 -23.80 33.93 32.69
C SER A 184 -23.93 35.42 32.95
N ASP A 185 -24.98 35.79 33.67
CA ASP A 185 -25.02 37.01 34.46
C ASP A 185 -23.76 37.04 35.35
N ARG A 186 -22.81 37.90 34.99
CA ARG A 186 -21.90 38.64 35.88
C ARG A 186 -21.04 39.63 35.10
#